data_AF-A0AA96MAA5-F1
#
_entry.id   AF-A0AA96MAA5-F1
#
_cell.length_a   1.000
_cell.length_b   1.000
_cell.length_c   1.000
_cell.angle_alpha   90.00
_cell.angle_beta   90.00
_cell.angle_gamma   90.00
#
_symmetry.space_group_name_H-M   'P 1'
#
loop_
_entity.id
_entity.type
_entity.pdbx_description
1 polymer ?
#
loop_
_entity_poly.entity_id
_entity_poly.type
_entity_poly.pdbx_seq_one_letter_code
_entity_poly.pdbx_strand_id
1 'polypeptide(L)'
;MRAERKGGGILLFLMYLLFGAYVLFTLQIILFKTIPLTAILDMDTKLRSINLIPFRTIAGFMGGNMWSLRALVNILGNIFIFVPLGVFVSHQGSGKTFRRKAVILLSATLFLEIIQYVLALGSSDIDDILLNFAGGLLGIALYKGMKGLFRTRQRLLGAVVGFLLLSGMGGILAVGIVQPEVLPFLDTGVEYVTDNKPQLQGIDLYTKGDLSGSLAAVEEHSVTLSTETEAVMGSGNSSGEFPGYVTENHQISMDASTRIFFEYVRVEKQGLLKFKMISRYEEKNLGDLKTLIESRAKESGSMHSARVWFTDSPEQTAEVLLIILQEQ
;
A
#
# COMPACT_ATOMS: atom_id res chain seq x y z
N MET A 1 -32.35 26.15 31.95
CA MET A 1 -33.09 25.14 31.13
C MET A 1 -33.08 25.39 29.61
N ARG A 2 -33.42 26.58 29.08
CA ARG A 2 -33.46 26.82 27.61
C ARG A 2 -32.07 26.79 26.92
N ALA A 3 -31.02 27.31 27.59
CA ALA A 3 -29.65 27.29 27.08
C ALA A 3 -29.04 25.87 27.06
N GLU A 4 -29.28 25.08 28.11
CA GLU A 4 -28.87 23.68 28.19
C GLU A 4 -29.55 22.79 27.11
N ARG A 5 -30.83 23.03 26.80
CA ARG A 5 -31.49 22.32 25.68
C ARG A 5 -30.89 22.67 24.32
N LYS A 6 -30.48 23.93 24.09
CA LYS A 6 -29.81 24.36 22.84
C LYS A 6 -28.43 23.73 22.68
N GLY A 7 -27.60 23.72 23.73
CA GLY A 7 -26.24 23.15 23.68
C GLY A 7 -26.21 21.65 23.36
N GLY A 8 -27.15 20.88 23.91
CA GLY A 8 -27.27 19.45 23.60
C GLY A 8 -27.64 19.16 22.13
N GLY A 9 -28.44 20.03 21.51
CA GLY A 9 -28.81 19.90 20.10
C GLY A 9 -27.61 20.13 19.16
N ILE A 10 -26.80 21.15 19.45
CA ILE A 10 -25.59 21.47 18.67
C ILE A 10 -24.57 20.32 18.75
N LEU A 11 -24.31 19.80 19.95
CA LEU A 11 -23.38 18.67 20.13
C LEU A 11 -23.84 17.43 19.39
N LEU A 12 -25.15 17.16 19.38
CA LEU A 12 -25.70 16.03 18.64
C LEU A 12 -25.52 16.20 17.13
N PHE A 13 -25.81 17.39 16.60
CA PHE A 13 -25.56 17.73 15.19
C PHE A 13 -24.09 17.54 14.82
N LEU A 14 -23.16 18.10 15.62
CA LEU A 14 -21.72 17.96 15.42
C LEU A 14 -21.28 16.50 15.44
N MET A 15 -21.79 15.70 16.39
CA MET A 15 -21.48 14.26 16.45
C MET A 15 -21.85 13.54 15.15
N TYR A 16 -23.05 13.79 14.60
CA TYR A 16 -23.47 13.18 13.34
C TYR A 16 -22.65 13.68 12.15
N LEU A 17 -22.34 14.97 12.10
CA LEU A 17 -21.51 15.56 11.05
C LEU A 17 -20.11 14.92 11.04
N LEU A 18 -19.46 14.87 12.21
CA LEU A 18 -18.13 14.27 12.37
C LEU A 18 -18.15 12.77 12.08
N PHE A 19 -19.20 12.07 12.51
CA PHE A 19 -19.35 10.66 12.22
C PHE A 19 -19.55 10.41 10.71
N GLY A 20 -20.31 11.27 10.02
CA GLY A 20 -20.46 11.20 8.56
C GLY A 20 -19.13 11.41 7.83
N ALA A 21 -18.34 12.42 8.25
CA ALA A 21 -17.00 12.65 7.72
C ALA A 21 -16.07 11.45 7.98
N TYR A 22 -16.11 10.88 9.20
CA TYR A 22 -15.39 9.65 9.55
C TYR A 22 -15.76 8.46 8.66
N VAL A 23 -17.06 8.25 8.37
CA VAL A 23 -17.50 7.15 7.50
C VAL A 23 -16.96 7.33 6.09
N LEU A 24 -17.04 8.55 5.52
CA LEU A 24 -16.49 8.84 4.20
C LEU A 24 -14.97 8.58 4.15
N PHE A 25 -14.25 9.06 5.16
CA PHE A 25 -12.81 8.86 5.28
C PHE A 25 -12.43 7.38 5.43
N THR A 26 -13.21 6.62 6.21
CA THR A 26 -13.01 5.18 6.41
C THR A 26 -13.27 4.39 5.13
N LEU A 27 -14.34 4.71 4.41
CA LEU A 27 -14.63 4.11 3.11
C LEU A 27 -13.49 4.39 2.12
N GLN A 28 -12.96 5.61 2.11
CA GLN A 28 -11.84 5.95 1.25
C GLN A 28 -10.59 5.11 1.56
N ILE A 29 -10.20 4.99 2.84
CA ILE A 29 -9.01 4.22 3.22
C ILE A 29 -9.18 2.72 2.95
N ILE A 30 -10.33 2.15 3.32
CA ILE A 30 -10.56 0.70 3.21
C ILE A 30 -10.71 0.30 1.74
N LEU A 31 -11.54 1.02 0.97
CA LEU A 31 -11.82 0.66 -0.41
C LEU A 31 -10.62 0.92 -1.34
N PHE A 32 -9.80 1.94 -1.08
CA PHE A 32 -8.67 2.32 -1.95
C PHE A 32 -7.30 1.99 -1.34
N LYS A 33 -7.25 1.02 -0.41
CA LYS A 33 -6.01 0.54 0.26
C LYS A 33 -4.94 0.06 -0.74
N THR A 34 -5.37 -0.51 -1.88
CA THR A 34 -4.49 -1.19 -2.83
C THR A 34 -4.42 -0.50 -4.19
N ILE A 35 -5.49 0.17 -4.60
CA ILE A 35 -5.59 0.84 -5.90
C ILE A 35 -6.17 2.24 -5.68
N PRO A 36 -5.44 3.33 -6.04
CA PRO A 36 -6.01 4.67 -6.00
C PRO A 36 -7.14 4.80 -7.03
N LEU A 37 -8.14 5.65 -6.75
CA LEU A 37 -9.32 5.84 -7.60
C LEU A 37 -8.97 6.14 -9.07
N THR A 38 -7.83 6.78 -9.31
CA THR A 38 -7.30 7.10 -10.64
C THR A 38 -6.86 5.87 -11.45
N ALA A 39 -6.36 4.82 -10.79
CA ALA A 39 -5.89 3.60 -11.45
C ALA A 39 -7.02 2.61 -11.79
N ILE A 40 -8.22 2.78 -11.21
CA ILE A 40 -9.41 1.98 -11.53
C ILE A 40 -9.95 2.28 -12.94
N LEU A 41 -9.65 3.46 -13.48
CA LEU A 41 -10.06 3.87 -14.83
C LEU A 41 -9.21 3.20 -15.93
N ASP A 42 -8.04 2.66 -15.59
CA ASP A 42 -7.23 1.81 -16.47
C ASP A 42 -7.73 0.37 -16.39
N MET A 43 -8.62 0.03 -17.32
CA MET A 43 -9.47 -1.19 -17.37
C MET A 43 -8.74 -2.56 -17.36
N ASP A 44 -7.41 -2.60 -17.27
CA ASP A 44 -6.61 -3.83 -17.41
C ASP A 44 -6.07 -4.43 -16.10
N THR A 45 -6.22 -3.77 -14.94
CA THR A 45 -5.67 -4.26 -13.67
C THR A 45 -6.74 -4.82 -12.72
N LYS A 46 -7.39 -5.93 -13.09
CA LYS A 46 -8.29 -6.66 -12.17
C LYS A 46 -7.50 -7.64 -11.29
N LEU A 47 -6.91 -7.16 -10.21
CA LEU A 47 -6.33 -8.03 -9.17
C LEU A 47 -7.43 -8.43 -8.18
N ARG A 48 -7.92 -9.67 -8.27
CA ARG A 48 -8.85 -10.26 -7.30
C ARG A 48 -8.19 -11.44 -6.61
N SER A 49 -7.94 -11.30 -5.32
CA SER A 49 -7.53 -12.41 -4.45
C SER A 49 -8.42 -12.47 -3.22
N ILE A 50 -8.66 -13.67 -2.71
CA ILE A 50 -9.40 -13.88 -1.45
C ILE A 50 -8.50 -14.69 -0.53
N ASN A 51 -8.23 -14.16 0.65
CA ASN A 51 -7.63 -14.90 1.74
C ASN A 51 -8.67 -15.19 2.82
N LEU A 52 -9.10 -16.45 2.90
CA LEU A 52 -10.05 -16.92 3.92
C LEU A 52 -9.37 -17.65 5.09
N ILE A 53 -8.04 -17.77 5.08
CA ILE A 53 -7.29 -18.46 6.14
C ILE A 53 -6.96 -17.45 7.24
N PRO A 54 -7.55 -17.59 8.44
CA PRO A 54 -7.27 -16.68 9.54
C PRO A 54 -5.80 -16.72 9.95
N PHE A 55 -5.26 -15.56 10.29
CA PHE A 55 -3.91 -15.29 10.73
C PHE A 55 -2.83 -15.54 9.68
N ARG A 56 -3.18 -15.81 8.41
CA ARG A 56 -2.20 -16.05 7.35
C ARG A 56 -1.40 -14.79 7.03
N THR A 57 -2.06 -13.63 6.93
CA THR A 57 -1.40 -12.36 6.64
C THR A 57 -0.59 -11.89 7.85
N ILE A 58 -1.12 -12.10 9.05
CA ILE A 58 -0.42 -11.81 10.31
C ILE A 58 0.83 -12.69 10.46
N ALA A 59 0.75 -13.99 10.17
CA ALA A 59 1.89 -14.91 10.24
C ALA A 59 2.94 -14.62 9.15
N GLY A 60 2.52 -14.20 7.95
CA GLY A 60 3.43 -13.74 6.89
C GLY A 60 4.29 -12.56 7.33
N PHE A 61 3.74 -11.63 8.12
CA PHE A 61 4.52 -10.54 8.73
C PHE A 61 5.46 -10.98 9.85
N MET A 62 5.27 -12.19 10.42
CA MET A 62 6.08 -12.73 11.52
C MET A 62 7.22 -13.63 11.03
N GLY A 63 7.15 -14.18 9.82
CA GLY A 63 8.12 -15.14 9.28
C GLY A 63 9.38 -14.54 8.64
N GLY A 64 9.40 -13.24 8.33
CA GLY A 64 10.59 -12.55 7.82
C GLY A 64 11.43 -11.94 8.94
N ASN A 65 12.75 -11.83 8.76
CA ASN A 65 13.71 -11.24 9.72
C ASN A 65 13.50 -9.73 10.02
N MET A 66 12.36 -9.17 9.64
CA MET A 66 11.96 -7.81 9.94
C MET A 66 10.49 -7.80 10.35
N TRP A 67 10.25 -7.72 11.66
CA TRP A 67 9.00 -7.17 12.16
C TRP A 67 8.97 -5.69 11.77
N SER A 68 8.60 -5.42 10.51
CA SER A 68 8.69 -4.09 9.93
C SER A 68 7.64 -3.19 10.59
N LEU A 69 8.00 -1.94 10.85
CA LEU A 69 7.06 -0.92 11.33
C LEU A 69 5.80 -0.85 10.46
N ARG A 70 5.90 -1.18 9.16
CA ARG A 70 4.77 -1.26 8.22
C ARG A 70 3.75 -2.34 8.59
N ALA A 71 4.20 -3.53 8.99
CA ALA A 71 3.30 -4.60 9.42
C ALA A 71 2.51 -4.21 10.68
N LEU A 72 3.19 -3.60 11.66
CA LEU A 72 2.55 -3.11 12.88
C LEU A 72 1.52 -2.02 12.57
N VAL A 73 1.87 -1.07 11.70
CA VAL A 73 0.97 0.01 11.26
C VAL A 73 -0.27 -0.54 10.54
N ASN A 74 -0.13 -1.57 9.70
CA ASN A 74 -1.27 -2.19 9.02
C ASN A 74 -2.23 -2.85 10.01
N ILE A 75 -1.70 -3.65 10.94
CA ILE A 75 -2.53 -4.34 11.96
C ILE A 75 -3.23 -3.32 12.86
N LEU A 76 -2.48 -2.36 13.41
CA LEU A 76 -3.03 -1.35 14.31
C LEU A 76 -3.98 -0.40 13.57
N GLY A 77 -3.69 -0.06 12.32
CA GLY A 77 -4.54 0.80 11.47
C GLY A 77 -5.93 0.21 11.28
N ASN A 78 -6.01 -1.07 10.91
CA ASN A 78 -7.29 -1.80 10.78
C ASN A 78 -8.06 -1.83 12.12
N ILE A 79 -7.39 -2.03 13.25
CA ILE A 79 -8.06 -1.99 14.56
C ILE A 79 -8.58 -0.57 14.85
N PHE A 80 -7.71 0.45 14.79
CA PHE A 80 -8.05 1.79 15.26
C PHE A 80 -9.09 2.49 14.38
N ILE A 81 -9.12 2.22 13.08
CA ILE A 81 -10.09 2.83 12.16
C ILE A 81 -11.55 2.44 12.50
N PHE A 82 -11.79 1.31 13.19
CA PHE A 82 -13.13 0.88 13.61
C PHE A 82 -13.54 1.29 15.03
N VAL A 83 -12.63 1.85 15.83
CA VAL A 83 -12.94 2.31 17.20
C VAL A 83 -14.04 3.38 17.21
N PRO A 84 -14.04 4.41 16.32
CA PRO A 84 -15.11 5.39 16.26
C PRO A 84 -16.49 4.79 15.93
N LEU A 85 -16.56 3.78 15.06
CA LEU A 85 -17.80 3.03 14.80
C LEU A 85 -18.32 2.34 16.07
N GLY A 86 -17.44 1.68 16.85
CA GLY A 86 -17.80 1.04 18.12
C GLY A 86 -18.37 2.02 19.16
N VAL A 87 -17.79 3.22 19.24
CA VAL A 87 -18.26 4.32 20.11
C VAL A 87 -19.66 4.77 19.65
N PHE A 88 -19.83 5.03 18.35
CA PHE A 88 -21.10 5.49 17.80
C PHE A 88 -22.23 4.47 17.95
N VAL A 89 -21.99 3.20 17.61
CA VAL A 89 -22.95 2.09 17.81
C VAL A 89 -23.34 1.96 19.28
N SER A 90 -22.39 2.19 20.20
CA SER A 90 -22.67 2.14 21.63
C SER A 90 -23.49 3.31 22.13
N HIS A 91 -23.29 4.50 21.57
CA HIS A 91 -24.09 5.69 21.83
C HIS A 91 -25.54 5.49 21.40
N GLN A 92 -25.75 5.12 20.13
CA GLN A 92 -27.08 4.92 19.57
C GLN A 92 -27.80 3.71 20.16
N GLY A 93 -27.05 2.63 20.38
CA GLY A 93 -27.53 1.41 20.99
C GLY A 93 -27.47 1.44 22.52
N SER A 94 -27.60 2.59 23.19
CA SER A 94 -27.47 2.67 24.66
C SER A 94 -28.40 1.73 25.42
N GLY A 95 -29.55 1.34 24.83
CA GLY A 95 -30.48 0.31 25.34
C GLY A 95 -30.36 -1.08 24.68
N LYS A 96 -29.44 -1.27 23.72
CA LYS A 96 -29.21 -2.57 23.04
C LYS A 96 -28.22 -3.42 23.83
N THR A 97 -28.42 -4.74 23.82
CA THR A 97 -27.49 -5.71 24.41
C THR A 97 -26.11 -5.68 23.73
N PHE A 98 -25.07 -6.12 24.44
CA PHE A 98 -23.73 -6.25 23.87
C PHE A 98 -23.72 -7.12 22.60
N ARG A 99 -24.44 -8.26 22.62
CA ARG A 99 -24.59 -9.14 21.46
C ARG A 99 -25.12 -8.41 20.22
N ARG A 100 -26.16 -7.58 20.36
CA ARG A 100 -26.70 -6.79 19.23
C ARG A 100 -25.68 -5.80 18.67
N LYS A 101 -24.88 -5.17 19.54
CA LYS A 101 -23.81 -4.25 19.10
C LYS A 101 -22.71 -4.98 18.36
N ALA A 102 -22.29 -6.14 18.87
CA ALA A 102 -21.30 -6.99 18.22
C ALA A 102 -21.78 -7.45 16.83
N VAL A 103 -23.03 -7.90 16.70
CA VAL A 103 -23.59 -8.28 15.39
C VAL A 103 -23.60 -7.12 14.40
N ILE A 104 -23.94 -5.91 14.83
CA ILE A 104 -23.90 -4.71 13.96
C ILE A 104 -22.46 -4.46 13.46
N LEU A 105 -21.47 -4.53 14.36
CA LEU A 105 -20.07 -4.33 13.99
C LEU A 105 -19.58 -5.40 13.02
N LEU A 106 -19.84 -6.68 13.31
CA LEU A 106 -19.45 -7.79 12.46
C LEU A 106 -20.13 -7.71 11.07
N SER A 107 -21.39 -7.28 11.02
CA SER A 107 -22.10 -7.09 9.76
C SER A 107 -21.48 -5.95 8.94
N ALA A 108 -21.06 -4.87 9.61
CA ALA A 108 -20.43 -3.73 8.93
C ALA A 108 -19.06 -4.11 8.36
N THR A 109 -18.23 -4.86 9.10
CA THR A 109 -16.92 -5.30 8.61
C THR A 109 -17.07 -6.29 7.45
N LEU A 110 -17.98 -7.25 7.56
CA LEU A 110 -18.28 -8.18 6.47
C LEU A 110 -18.81 -7.47 5.22
N PHE A 111 -19.69 -6.48 5.39
CA PHE A 111 -20.24 -5.73 4.27
C PHE A 111 -19.17 -4.96 3.48
N LEU A 112 -18.20 -4.36 4.18
CA LEU A 112 -17.09 -3.66 3.54
C LEU A 112 -16.21 -4.60 2.72
N GLU A 113 -15.89 -5.78 3.25
CA GLU A 113 -15.14 -6.78 2.50
C GLU A 113 -15.89 -7.30 1.28
N ILE A 114 -17.21 -7.51 1.38
CA ILE A 114 -18.03 -7.87 0.23
C ILE A 114 -17.95 -6.78 -0.85
N ILE A 115 -18.00 -5.50 -0.48
CA ILE A 115 -17.87 -4.39 -1.43
C ILE A 115 -16.48 -4.42 -2.10
N GLN A 116 -15.40 -4.54 -1.33
CA GLN A 116 -14.04 -4.58 -1.87
C GLN A 116 -13.87 -5.73 -2.87
N TYR A 117 -14.41 -6.91 -2.53
CA TYR A 117 -14.40 -8.08 -3.40
C TYR A 117 -15.20 -7.85 -4.69
N VAL A 118 -16.45 -7.37 -4.58
CA VAL A 118 -17.34 -7.15 -5.74
C VAL A 118 -16.75 -6.08 -6.68
N LEU A 119 -16.22 -5.00 -6.11
CA LEU A 119 -15.63 -3.91 -6.87
C LEU A 119 -14.20 -4.19 -7.36
N ALA A 120 -13.65 -5.37 -7.08
CA ALA A 120 -12.30 -5.78 -7.51
C ALA A 120 -11.18 -4.82 -7.04
N LEU A 121 -11.34 -4.21 -5.86
CA LEU A 121 -10.46 -3.15 -5.38
C LEU A 121 -9.19 -3.67 -4.67
N GLY A 122 -9.00 -4.99 -4.63
CA GLY A 122 -7.83 -5.63 -4.03
C GLY A 122 -8.13 -7.01 -3.46
N SER A 123 -7.30 -7.41 -2.49
CA SER A 123 -7.43 -8.69 -1.78
C SER A 123 -8.41 -8.58 -0.62
N SER A 124 -9.44 -9.42 -0.60
CA SER A 124 -10.30 -9.53 0.59
C SER A 124 -9.66 -10.48 1.60
N ASP A 125 -9.54 -10.04 2.85
CA ASP A 125 -8.80 -10.76 3.90
C ASP A 125 -9.64 -10.96 5.16
N ILE A 126 -9.77 -12.21 5.60
CA ILE A 126 -10.47 -12.54 6.84
C ILE A 126 -9.80 -11.88 8.07
N ASP A 127 -8.49 -11.62 8.00
CA ASP A 127 -7.76 -10.90 9.06
C ASP A 127 -8.24 -9.45 9.18
N ASP A 128 -8.61 -8.79 8.07
CA ASP A 128 -9.16 -7.43 8.08
C ASP A 128 -10.53 -7.42 8.79
N ILE A 129 -11.40 -8.42 8.56
CA ILE A 129 -12.68 -8.58 9.30
C ILE A 129 -12.42 -8.70 10.80
N LEU A 130 -11.48 -9.55 11.21
CA LEU A 130 -11.17 -9.82 12.61
C LEU A 130 -10.61 -8.59 13.33
N LEU A 131 -9.65 -7.91 12.71
CA LEU A 131 -9.01 -6.70 13.26
C LEU A 131 -10.01 -5.55 13.36
N ASN A 132 -10.80 -5.32 12.31
CA ASN A 132 -11.84 -4.30 12.30
C ASN A 132 -12.92 -4.59 13.37
N PHE A 133 -13.30 -5.85 13.53
CA PHE A 133 -14.24 -6.27 14.57
C PHE A 133 -13.68 -6.03 15.97
N ALA A 134 -12.40 -6.37 16.21
CA ALA A 134 -11.71 -6.08 17.46
C ALA A 134 -11.67 -4.57 17.77
N GLY A 135 -11.39 -3.74 16.76
CA GLY A 135 -11.50 -2.28 16.83
C GLY A 135 -12.87 -1.79 17.28
N GLY A 136 -13.92 -2.33 16.67
CA GLY A 136 -15.30 -2.03 17.06
C GLY A 136 -15.59 -2.41 18.52
N LEU A 137 -15.10 -3.56 19.00
CA LEU A 137 -15.25 -3.98 20.40
C LEU A 137 -14.50 -3.05 21.36
N LEU A 138 -13.29 -2.59 21.00
CA LEU A 138 -12.56 -1.57 21.76
C LEU A 138 -13.34 -0.26 21.85
N GLY A 139 -13.99 0.16 20.75
CA GLY A 139 -14.89 1.31 20.76
C GLY A 139 -16.09 1.16 21.71
N ILE A 140 -16.66 -0.05 21.81
CA ILE A 140 -17.72 -0.34 22.80
C ILE A 140 -17.18 -0.17 24.22
N ALA A 141 -15.99 -0.72 24.51
CA ALA A 141 -15.37 -0.64 25.82
C ALA A 141 -15.07 0.83 26.19
N LEU A 142 -14.51 1.60 25.25
CA LEU A 142 -14.21 3.02 25.42
C LEU A 142 -15.47 3.83 25.75
N TYR A 143 -16.57 3.64 25.00
CA TYR A 143 -17.83 4.33 25.29
C TYR A 143 -18.39 3.98 26.66
N LYS A 144 -18.29 2.72 27.10
CA LYS A 144 -18.69 2.32 28.46
C LYS A 144 -17.87 3.07 29.53
N GLY A 145 -16.56 3.18 29.33
CA GLY A 145 -15.67 3.97 30.20
C GLY A 145 -16.09 5.45 30.27
N MET A 146 -16.32 6.07 29.11
CA MET A 146 -16.80 7.46 29.02
C MET A 146 -18.15 7.66 29.72
N LYS A 147 -19.09 6.72 29.55
CA LYS A 147 -20.39 6.77 30.23
C LYS A 147 -20.27 6.66 31.75
N GLY A 148 -19.30 5.87 32.24
CA GLY A 148 -18.99 5.77 33.67
C GLY A 148 -18.40 7.06 34.25
N LEU A 149 -17.53 7.74 33.47
CA LEU A 149 -16.85 8.97 33.87
C LEU A 149 -17.76 10.21 33.78
N PHE A 150 -18.55 10.32 32.71
CA PHE A 150 -19.39 11.48 32.41
C PHE A 150 -20.87 11.18 32.71
N ARG A 151 -21.31 11.59 33.90
CA ARG A 151 -22.67 11.30 34.40
C ARG A 151 -23.80 12.07 33.69
N THR A 152 -23.52 13.25 33.14
CA THR A 152 -24.55 14.05 32.45
C THR A 152 -24.54 13.78 30.94
N ARG A 153 -25.72 13.74 30.32
CA ARG A 153 -25.87 13.51 28.87
C ARG A 153 -25.05 14.49 28.04
N GLN A 154 -25.00 15.77 28.43
CA GLN A 154 -24.24 16.79 27.71
C GLN A 154 -22.72 16.57 27.81
N ARG A 155 -22.20 16.22 28.99
CA ARG A 155 -20.76 15.93 29.14
C ARG A 155 -20.36 14.67 28.38
N LEU A 156 -21.21 13.64 28.39
CA LEU A 156 -20.99 12.43 27.60
C LEU A 156 -20.98 12.73 26.10
N LEU A 157 -21.95 13.51 25.61
CA LEU A 157 -21.98 13.95 24.21
C LEU A 157 -20.74 14.77 23.85
N GLY A 158 -20.35 15.73 24.71
CA GLY A 158 -19.13 16.50 24.52
C GLY A 158 -17.88 15.63 24.47
N ALA A 159 -17.79 14.60 25.32
CA ALA A 159 -16.68 13.66 25.31
C ALA A 159 -16.66 12.80 24.04
N VAL A 160 -17.83 12.37 23.51
CA VAL A 160 -17.93 11.66 22.24
C VAL A 160 -17.48 12.54 21.08
N VAL A 161 -17.95 13.79 21.03
CA VAL A 161 -17.53 14.77 20.01
C VAL A 161 -16.02 15.01 20.10
N GLY A 162 -15.47 15.23 21.30
CA GLY A 162 -14.04 15.41 21.51
C GLY A 162 -13.23 14.19 21.08
N PHE A 163 -13.70 12.98 21.38
CA PHE A 163 -13.07 11.75 20.91
C PHE A 163 -13.08 11.64 19.38
N LEU A 164 -14.21 11.94 18.71
CA LEU A 164 -14.30 11.93 17.25
C LEU A 164 -13.36 12.94 16.60
N LEU A 165 -13.20 14.13 17.18
CA LEU A 165 -12.24 15.14 16.70
C LEU A 165 -10.80 14.65 16.85
N LEU A 166 -10.42 14.17 18.04
CA LEU A 166 -9.07 13.70 18.30
C LEU A 166 -8.69 12.49 17.46
N SER A 167 -9.60 11.51 17.33
CA SER A 167 -9.39 10.34 16.47
C SER A 167 -9.36 10.72 14.98
N GLY A 168 -10.18 11.67 14.54
CA GLY A 168 -10.13 12.20 13.17
C GLY A 168 -8.81 12.89 12.86
N MET A 169 -8.34 13.79 13.72
CA MET A 169 -7.04 14.45 13.57
C MET A 169 -5.88 13.45 13.60
N GLY A 170 -5.90 12.52 14.56
CA GLY A 170 -4.89 11.47 14.66
C GLY A 170 -4.87 10.54 13.44
N GLY A 171 -6.04 10.20 12.90
CA GLY A 171 -6.18 9.41 11.68
C GLY A 171 -5.61 10.11 10.46
N ILE A 172 -5.93 11.40 10.26
CA ILE A 172 -5.37 12.21 9.16
C ILE A 172 -3.84 12.28 9.27
N LEU A 173 -3.31 12.53 10.46
CA LEU A 173 -1.85 12.56 10.68
C LEU A 173 -1.20 11.21 10.40
N ALA A 174 -1.79 10.10 10.88
CA ALA A 174 -1.28 8.77 10.65
C ALA A 174 -1.25 8.42 9.15
N VAL A 175 -2.33 8.69 8.42
CA VAL A 175 -2.38 8.47 6.97
C VAL A 175 -1.38 9.36 6.25
N GLY A 176 -1.27 10.64 6.63
CA GLY A 176 -0.28 11.55 6.04
C GLY A 176 1.18 11.13 6.24
N ILE A 177 1.48 10.32 7.26
CA ILE A 177 2.82 9.75 7.47
C ILE A 177 3.02 8.45 6.69
N VAL A 178 1.97 7.62 6.58
CA VAL A 178 2.08 6.24 6.08
C VAL A 178 1.78 6.14 4.58
N GLN A 179 0.74 6.83 4.12
CA GLN A 179 0.24 6.84 2.74
C GLN A 179 -0.32 8.23 2.40
N PRO A 180 0.56 9.24 2.24
CA PRO A 180 0.13 10.61 2.02
C PRO A 180 -0.70 10.78 0.74
N GLU A 181 -0.51 9.90 -0.26
CA GLU A 181 -1.20 9.90 -1.55
C GLU A 181 -2.71 9.65 -1.42
N VAL A 182 -3.15 9.03 -0.31
CA VAL A 182 -4.56 8.78 -0.02
C VAL A 182 -5.29 10.05 0.40
N LEU A 183 -4.57 11.09 0.85
CA LEU A 183 -5.17 12.35 1.28
C LEU A 183 -5.33 13.31 0.10
N PRO A 184 -6.56 13.54 -0.40
CA PRO A 184 -6.80 14.27 -1.65
C PRO A 184 -6.50 15.77 -1.56
N PHE A 185 -6.21 16.26 -0.36
CA PHE A 185 -5.90 17.65 -0.05
C PHE A 185 -4.41 17.88 0.25
N LEU A 186 -3.60 16.81 0.31
CA LEU A 186 -2.15 16.95 0.41
C LEU A 186 -1.57 16.88 -1.00
N ASP A 187 -0.87 17.93 -1.39
CA ASP A 187 -0.15 18.02 -2.66
C ASP A 187 1.04 17.05 -2.62
N THR A 188 0.73 15.79 -2.92
CA THR A 188 1.57 14.60 -2.78
C THR A 188 1.94 14.15 -4.17
N GLY A 189 2.81 14.93 -4.80
CA GLY A 189 3.35 14.65 -6.11
C GLY A 189 4.76 14.11 -6.01
N VAL A 190 5.04 13.09 -6.81
CA VAL A 190 6.40 12.84 -7.29
C VAL A 190 6.53 13.55 -8.62
N GLU A 191 7.31 14.63 -8.66
CA GLU A 191 7.65 15.29 -9.92
C GLU A 191 8.77 14.49 -10.58
N TYR A 192 8.51 13.93 -11.76
CA TYR A 192 9.52 13.26 -12.57
C TYR A 192 10.16 14.29 -13.49
N VAL A 193 11.45 14.54 -13.29
CA VAL A 193 12.24 15.40 -14.16
C VAL A 193 13.32 14.56 -14.82
N THR A 194 13.45 14.68 -16.13
CA THR A 194 14.49 14.01 -16.88
C THR A 194 15.48 15.06 -17.36
N ASP A 195 16.70 15.00 -16.83
CA ASP A 195 17.74 16.00 -17.10
C ASP A 195 18.25 15.91 -18.54
N ASN A 196 18.32 14.69 -19.08
CA ASN A 196 18.75 14.42 -20.44
C ASN A 196 17.99 13.23 -21.02
N LYS A 197 16.91 13.49 -21.76
CA LYS A 197 16.20 12.40 -22.46
C LYS A 197 17.10 11.91 -23.61
N PRO A 198 17.58 10.66 -23.60
CA PRO A 198 18.30 10.14 -24.75
C PRO A 198 17.35 10.14 -25.94
N GLN A 199 17.80 10.70 -27.07
CA GLN A 199 17.03 10.74 -28.31
C GLN A 199 17.04 9.34 -28.93
N LEU A 200 16.25 8.46 -28.34
CA LEU A 200 16.06 7.11 -28.83
C LEU A 200 15.04 7.19 -29.97
N GLN A 201 15.46 6.82 -31.17
CA GLN A 201 14.60 6.76 -32.35
C GLN A 201 13.53 5.68 -32.14
N GLY A 202 12.40 6.06 -31.53
CA GLY A 202 11.21 5.21 -31.43
C GLY A 202 11.08 4.35 -30.16
N ILE A 203 12.11 4.28 -29.29
CA ILE A 203 12.03 3.51 -28.04
C ILE A 203 11.67 4.44 -26.88
N ASP A 204 10.48 4.25 -26.33
CA ASP A 204 10.02 4.98 -25.16
C ASP A 204 10.43 4.27 -23.87
N LEU A 205 11.57 4.65 -23.28
CA LEU A 205 12.06 4.08 -22.01
C LEU A 205 11.13 4.32 -20.81
N TYR A 206 10.10 5.17 -20.95
CA TYR A 206 9.08 5.34 -19.92
C TYR A 206 8.05 4.19 -19.93
N THR A 207 7.97 3.42 -21.01
CA THR A 207 7.13 2.22 -21.08
C THR A 207 7.74 1.07 -20.28
N LYS A 208 6.90 0.13 -19.84
CA LYS A 208 7.36 -1.09 -19.17
C LYS A 208 8.20 -1.90 -20.18
N GLY A 209 9.46 -2.16 -19.87
CA GLY A 209 10.31 -3.04 -20.69
C GLY A 209 9.74 -4.45 -20.76
N ASP A 210 10.06 -5.17 -21.83
CA ASP A 210 9.55 -6.53 -22.08
C ASP A 210 9.91 -7.50 -20.95
N LEU A 211 11.09 -7.28 -20.33
CA LEU A 211 11.53 -7.99 -19.14
C LEU A 211 12.15 -7.02 -18.13
N SER A 212 11.91 -7.25 -16.84
CA SER A 212 12.49 -6.46 -15.75
C SER A 212 12.91 -7.39 -14.62
N GLY A 213 14.10 -7.18 -14.06
CA GLY A 213 14.63 -8.01 -13.00
C GLY A 213 15.92 -7.45 -12.41
N SER A 214 16.54 -8.21 -11.53
CA SER A 214 17.83 -7.88 -10.92
C SER A 214 18.98 -8.38 -11.78
N LEU A 215 19.95 -7.52 -12.09
CA LEU A 215 21.14 -7.91 -12.83
C LEU A 215 21.97 -8.93 -12.02
N ALA A 216 22.13 -10.15 -12.53
CA ALA A 216 22.80 -11.25 -11.82
C ALA A 216 24.23 -11.50 -12.31
N ALA A 217 24.42 -11.57 -13.63
CA ALA A 217 25.72 -11.81 -14.25
C ALA A 217 25.81 -11.16 -15.63
N VAL A 218 27.04 -10.84 -16.07
CA VAL A 218 27.33 -10.27 -17.39
C VAL A 218 28.45 -11.09 -18.02
N GLU A 219 28.17 -11.64 -19.19
CA GLU A 219 29.11 -12.39 -20.02
C GLU A 219 29.47 -11.57 -21.28
N GLU A 220 30.24 -12.17 -22.18
CA GLU A 220 30.70 -11.49 -23.39
C GLU A 220 29.56 -11.20 -24.38
N HIS A 221 28.58 -12.11 -24.49
CA HIS A 221 27.45 -12.02 -25.42
C HIS A 221 26.11 -12.27 -24.73
N SER A 222 26.07 -12.27 -23.40
CA SER A 222 24.84 -12.51 -22.66
C SER A 222 24.81 -11.75 -21.33
N VAL A 223 23.60 -11.50 -20.84
CA VAL A 223 23.32 -10.98 -19.49
C VAL A 223 22.31 -11.88 -18.81
N THR A 224 22.53 -12.17 -17.53
CA THR A 224 21.56 -12.91 -16.73
C THR A 224 20.79 -11.95 -15.84
N LEU A 225 19.46 -11.98 -15.93
CA LEU A 225 18.54 -11.28 -15.03
C LEU A 225 17.82 -12.28 -14.13
N SER A 226 17.77 -11.99 -12.83
CA SER A 226 16.95 -12.73 -11.87
C SER A 226 15.63 -12.01 -11.67
N THR A 227 14.52 -12.69 -11.97
CA THR A 227 13.16 -12.21 -11.67
C THR A 227 12.63 -12.96 -10.46
N GLU A 228 11.96 -12.25 -9.55
CA GLU A 228 11.25 -12.87 -8.44
C GLU A 228 9.78 -12.93 -8.79
N THR A 229 9.26 -14.13 -9.01
CA THR A 229 7.84 -14.34 -9.30
C THR A 229 7.18 -15.03 -8.12
N GLU A 230 6.01 -14.56 -7.70
CA GLU A 230 5.19 -15.28 -6.73
C GLU A 230 4.79 -16.63 -7.32
N ALA A 231 5.08 -17.72 -6.61
CA ALA A 231 4.66 -19.05 -7.03
C ALA A 231 3.13 -19.11 -7.16
N VAL A 232 2.62 -19.11 -8.38
CA VAL A 232 1.20 -19.37 -8.66
C VAL A 232 0.94 -20.84 -8.33
N MET A 233 0.07 -21.09 -7.35
CA MET A 233 -0.36 -22.43 -6.98
C MET A 233 -1.02 -23.14 -8.17
N GLY A 234 -0.24 -23.96 -8.86
CA GLY A 234 -0.75 -25.04 -9.69
C GLY A 234 -1.46 -26.06 -8.79
N SER A 235 -2.68 -26.42 -9.18
CA SER A 235 -3.47 -27.48 -8.55
C SER A 235 -2.68 -28.78 -8.48
N GLY A 236 -2.15 -29.11 -7.29
CA GLY A 236 -1.67 -30.45 -6.97
C GLY A 236 -0.27 -30.50 -6.39
N ASN A 237 -0.13 -30.22 -5.08
CA ASN A 237 0.34 -31.24 -4.14
C ASN A 237 0.27 -30.73 -2.70
N SER A 238 -0.23 -31.60 -1.83
CA SER A 238 -0.37 -31.41 -0.40
C SER A 238 0.97 -31.64 0.30
N SER A 239 1.78 -30.59 0.40
CA SER A 239 2.83 -30.49 1.41
C SER A 239 2.88 -29.04 1.86
N GLY A 240 2.57 -28.82 3.14
CA GLY A 240 2.40 -27.49 3.75
C GLY A 240 3.70 -26.68 3.87
N GLU A 241 4.36 -26.43 2.74
CA GLU A 241 5.41 -25.43 2.62
C GLU A 241 4.77 -24.12 2.12
N PHE A 242 5.17 -23.02 2.74
CA PHE A 242 4.80 -21.68 2.33
C PHE A 242 5.22 -21.46 0.86
N PRO A 243 4.46 -20.73 0.02
CA PRO A 243 4.90 -20.42 -1.33
C PRO A 243 6.20 -19.61 -1.22
N GLY A 244 7.33 -20.25 -1.55
CA GLY A 244 8.59 -19.56 -1.71
C GLY A 244 8.52 -18.64 -2.92
N TYR A 245 9.24 -17.52 -2.87
CA TYR A 245 9.56 -16.77 -4.09
C TYR A 245 10.39 -17.69 -4.97
N VAL A 246 9.95 -17.88 -6.22
CA VAL A 246 10.76 -18.59 -7.21
C VAL A 246 11.60 -17.52 -7.89
N THR A 247 12.91 -17.62 -7.73
CA THR A 247 13.86 -16.82 -8.50
C THR A 247 14.08 -17.52 -9.84
N GLU A 248 13.60 -16.92 -10.91
CA GLU A 248 13.87 -17.39 -12.27
C GLU A 248 15.04 -16.56 -12.86
N ASN A 249 16.04 -17.26 -13.41
CA ASN A 249 17.15 -16.62 -14.08
C ASN A 249 16.93 -16.68 -15.59
N HIS A 250 16.83 -15.51 -16.21
CA HIS A 250 16.71 -15.36 -17.66
C HIS A 250 18.07 -14.95 -18.22
N GLN A 251 18.65 -15.81 -19.05
CA GLN A 251 19.84 -15.48 -19.83
C GLN A 251 19.40 -14.83 -21.13
N ILE A 252 19.92 -13.65 -21.40
CA ILE A 252 19.52 -12.77 -22.49
C ILE A 252 20.72 -12.56 -23.40
N SER A 253 20.57 -12.87 -24.68
CA SER A 253 21.60 -12.64 -25.68
C SER A 253 21.76 -11.15 -26.01
N MET A 254 23.01 -10.71 -26.17
CA MET A 254 23.38 -9.37 -26.60
C MET A 254 24.25 -9.46 -27.86
N ASP A 255 24.12 -8.49 -28.74
CA ASP A 255 24.93 -8.37 -29.93
C ASP A 255 25.59 -6.97 -30.04
N ALA A 256 26.25 -6.70 -31.16
CA ALA A 256 26.92 -5.41 -31.39
C ALA A 256 25.95 -4.23 -31.60
N SER A 257 24.66 -4.51 -31.81
CA SER A 257 23.60 -3.51 -31.97
C SER A 257 22.88 -3.21 -30.65
N THR A 258 23.03 -4.06 -29.63
CA THR A 258 22.49 -3.83 -28.28
C THR A 258 23.03 -2.53 -27.69
N ARG A 259 22.12 -1.62 -27.34
CA ARG A 259 22.48 -0.35 -26.70
C ARG A 259 22.32 -0.45 -25.19
N ILE A 260 23.35 -0.06 -24.44
CA ILE A 260 23.37 -0.16 -22.98
C ILE A 260 23.26 1.25 -22.38
N PHE A 261 22.31 1.44 -21.47
CA PHE A 261 22.09 2.70 -20.78
C PHE A 261 22.13 2.52 -19.26
N PHE A 262 22.74 3.48 -18.58
CA PHE A 262 22.60 3.62 -17.13
C PHE A 262 21.67 4.79 -16.84
N GLU A 263 20.63 4.54 -16.04
CA GLU A 263 19.76 5.56 -15.45
C GLU A 263 20.21 5.84 -14.03
N TYR A 264 20.73 7.05 -13.79
CA TYR A 264 21.02 7.54 -12.46
C TYR A 264 19.78 8.26 -11.91
N VAL A 265 19.21 7.71 -10.85
CA VAL A 265 18.03 8.27 -10.18
C VAL A 265 18.45 8.96 -8.90
N ARG A 266 18.12 10.25 -8.81
CA ARG A 266 18.25 11.05 -7.59
C ARG A 266 16.88 11.44 -7.07
N VAL A 267 16.68 11.32 -5.77
CA VAL A 267 15.43 11.74 -5.11
C VAL A 267 15.70 12.97 -4.25
N GLU A 268 15.09 14.09 -4.62
CA GLU A 268 15.14 15.33 -3.85
C GLU A 268 13.85 15.54 -3.07
N LYS A 269 13.97 15.85 -1.78
CA LYS A 269 12.81 16.21 -0.96
C LYS A 269 12.52 17.70 -1.10
N GLN A 270 11.37 18.05 -1.69
CA GLN A 270 10.95 19.45 -1.92
C GLN A 270 9.94 19.98 -0.89
N GLY A 271 9.48 19.14 0.02
CA GLY A 271 8.55 19.54 1.07
C GLY A 271 8.34 18.43 2.09
N LEU A 272 7.36 18.59 2.99
CA LEU A 272 7.07 17.56 3.99
C LEU A 272 6.71 16.22 3.34
N LEU A 273 5.97 16.26 2.23
CA LEU A 273 5.43 15.11 1.49
C LEU A 273 5.59 15.23 -0.04
N LYS A 274 6.47 16.13 -0.52
CA LYS A 274 6.78 16.31 -1.94
C LYS A 274 8.18 15.82 -2.25
N PHE A 275 8.29 15.03 -3.30
CA PHE A 275 9.55 14.49 -3.77
C PHE A 275 9.69 14.80 -5.26
N LYS A 276 10.92 15.06 -5.68
CA LYS A 276 11.29 15.23 -7.07
C LYS A 276 12.26 14.10 -7.41
N MET A 277 11.87 13.25 -8.36
CA MET A 277 12.77 12.24 -8.90
C MET A 277 13.40 12.77 -10.17
N ILE A 278 14.73 12.83 -10.16
CA ILE A 278 15.53 13.30 -11.27
C ILE A 278 16.23 12.09 -11.87
N SER A 279 15.90 11.78 -13.13
CA SER A 279 16.53 10.70 -13.89
C SER A 279 17.51 11.29 -14.90
N ARG A 280 18.74 10.77 -14.89
CA ARG A 280 19.79 11.08 -15.86
C ARG A 280 20.22 9.81 -16.58
N TYR A 281 20.25 9.84 -17.90
CA TYR A 281 20.62 8.68 -18.73
C TYR A 281 22.00 8.86 -19.35
N GLU A 282 22.82 7.82 -19.31
CA GLU A 282 24.12 7.77 -19.98
C GLU A 282 24.25 6.48 -20.79
N GLU A 283 24.67 6.60 -22.06
CA GLU A 283 25.00 5.44 -22.89
C GLU A 283 26.37 4.89 -22.46
N LYS A 284 26.43 3.57 -22.27
CA LYS A 284 27.59 2.85 -21.75
C LYS A 284 27.94 1.67 -22.66
N ASN A 285 29.12 1.11 -22.44
CA ASN A 285 29.56 -0.09 -23.15
C ASN A 285 29.57 -1.32 -22.23
N LEU A 286 29.81 -2.49 -22.82
CA LEU A 286 29.88 -3.76 -22.10
C LEU A 286 30.98 -3.79 -21.02
N GLY A 287 32.09 -3.07 -21.22
CA GLY A 287 33.17 -2.96 -20.24
C GLY A 287 32.75 -2.20 -18.97
N ASP A 288 31.97 -1.14 -19.13
CA ASP A 288 31.40 -0.38 -18.01
C ASP A 288 30.44 -1.26 -17.20
N LEU A 289 29.62 -2.07 -17.89
CA LEU A 289 28.69 -3.01 -17.27
C LEU A 289 29.39 -4.13 -16.49
N LYS A 290 30.50 -4.66 -17.01
CA LYS A 290 31.35 -5.62 -16.29
C LYS A 290 31.97 -5.02 -15.04
N THR A 291 32.47 -3.79 -15.15
CA THR A 291 33.07 -3.06 -14.02
C THR A 291 32.04 -2.82 -12.90
N LEU A 292 30.80 -2.51 -13.25
CA LEU A 292 29.68 -2.34 -12.30
C LEU A 292 29.39 -3.62 -11.49
N ILE A 293 29.39 -4.80 -12.14
CA ILE A 293 29.20 -6.08 -11.43
C ILE A 293 30.42 -6.43 -10.56
N GLU A 294 31.63 -6.15 -11.04
CA GLU A 294 32.85 -6.38 -10.28
C GLU A 294 32.94 -5.49 -9.03
N SER A 295 32.47 -4.23 -9.11
CA SER A 295 32.36 -3.35 -7.94
C SER A 295 31.31 -3.85 -6.94
N ARG A 296 30.18 -4.41 -7.43
CA ARG A 296 29.15 -5.03 -6.60
C ARG A 296 29.68 -6.25 -5.82
N ALA A 297 30.57 -7.06 -6.40
CA ALA A 297 31.15 -8.21 -5.70
C ALA A 297 31.98 -7.81 -4.45
N LYS A 298 32.43 -6.55 -4.38
CA LYS A 298 33.19 -5.99 -3.25
C LYS A 298 32.31 -5.31 -2.19
N GLU A 299 31.14 -4.81 -2.57
CA GLU A 299 30.20 -4.12 -1.68
C GLU A 299 28.93 -4.94 -1.53
N SER A 300 28.83 -5.64 -0.39
CA SER A 300 27.71 -6.52 -0.04
C SER A 300 26.34 -5.84 -0.20
N GLY A 301 25.69 -6.01 -1.36
CA GLY A 301 24.27 -6.36 -1.39
C GLY A 301 23.25 -5.37 -1.94
N SER A 302 23.52 -4.58 -2.98
CA SER A 302 22.43 -4.02 -3.81
C SER A 302 22.38 -4.70 -5.18
N MET A 303 21.22 -5.28 -5.52
CA MET A 303 20.94 -5.76 -6.86
C MET A 303 20.51 -4.57 -7.71
N HIS A 304 21.27 -4.23 -8.74
CA HIS A 304 20.88 -3.20 -9.69
C HIS A 304 19.68 -3.70 -10.49
N SER A 305 18.58 -2.94 -10.46
CA SER A 305 17.41 -3.24 -11.29
C SER A 305 17.76 -2.99 -12.75
N ALA A 306 17.36 -3.90 -13.61
CA ALA A 306 17.59 -3.85 -15.04
C ALA A 306 16.28 -4.06 -15.80
N ARG A 307 16.14 -3.38 -16.94
CA ARG A 307 15.05 -3.60 -17.89
C ARG A 307 15.63 -3.87 -19.27
N VAL A 308 14.96 -4.74 -20.01
CA VAL A 308 15.34 -5.14 -21.36
C VAL A 308 14.17 -4.94 -22.30
N TRP A 309 14.47 -4.37 -23.46
CA TRP A 309 13.62 -4.37 -24.64
C TRP A 309 14.23 -5.31 -25.66
N PHE A 310 13.44 -6.23 -26.20
CA PHE A 310 13.89 -7.18 -27.20
C PHE A 310 13.63 -6.65 -28.60
N THR A 311 14.47 -7.07 -29.54
CA THR A 311 14.16 -6.91 -30.96
C THR A 311 12.92 -7.73 -31.34
N ASP A 312 12.16 -7.29 -32.34
CA ASP A 312 11.03 -8.04 -32.93
C ASP A 312 11.46 -9.35 -33.64
N SER A 313 12.70 -9.80 -33.46
CA SER A 313 13.26 -10.98 -34.09
C SER A 313 12.90 -12.27 -33.32
N PRO A 314 12.83 -13.43 -34.00
CA PRO A 314 12.52 -14.71 -33.35
C PRO A 314 13.53 -15.12 -32.27
N GLU A 315 14.75 -14.58 -32.32
CA GLU A 315 15.86 -14.92 -31.43
C GLU A 315 15.83 -14.10 -30.13
N GLN A 316 14.93 -13.12 -29.99
CA GLN A 316 14.75 -12.27 -28.80
C GLN A 316 16.07 -11.75 -28.24
N THR A 317 16.89 -11.14 -29.10
CA THR A 317 18.12 -10.44 -28.70
C THR A 317 17.78 -9.09 -28.07
N ALA A 318 18.52 -8.68 -27.05
CA ALA A 318 18.33 -7.38 -26.41
C ALA A 318 18.62 -6.24 -27.41
N GLU A 319 17.62 -5.41 -27.69
CA GLU A 319 17.79 -4.16 -28.44
C GLU A 319 18.32 -3.06 -27.51
N VAL A 320 17.73 -2.96 -26.32
CA VAL A 320 18.14 -2.01 -25.28
C VAL A 320 18.22 -2.69 -23.93
N LEU A 321 19.34 -2.47 -23.24
CA LEU A 321 19.54 -2.83 -21.84
C LEU A 321 19.66 -1.56 -20.99
N LEU A 322 18.72 -1.36 -20.07
CA LEU A 322 18.72 -0.24 -19.13
C LEU A 322 19.05 -0.74 -17.72
N ILE A 323 20.07 -0.16 -17.08
CA ILE A 323 20.43 -0.43 -15.70
C ILE A 323 20.08 0.78 -14.85
N ILE A 324 19.30 0.58 -13.79
CA ILE A 324 18.87 1.64 -12.88
C ILE A 324 19.82 1.67 -11.67
N LEU A 325 20.46 2.82 -11.49
CA LEU A 325 21.42 3.10 -10.45
C LEU A 325 20.89 4.22 -9.56
N GLN A 326 21.05 4.07 -8.25
CA GLN A 326 20.76 5.16 -7.31
C GLN A 326 22.00 6.06 -7.22
N GLU A 327 21.82 7.35 -7.52
CA GLU A 327 22.89 8.33 -7.33
C GLU A 327 23.05 8.58 -5.81
N GLN A 328 24.28 8.51 -5.30
CA GLN A 328 24.58 8.78 -3.88
C GLN A 328 24.53 10.27 -3.56
#